data_AF-A0A3B1C2M6-F1
#
_entry.id   AF-A0A3B1C2M6-F1
#
_cell.length_a   1.000
_cell.length_b   1.000
_cell.length_c   1.000
_cell.angle_alpha   90.00
_cell.angle_beta   90.00
_cell.angle_gamma   90.00
#
_symmetry.space_group_name_H-M   'P 1'
#
loop_
_entity.id
_entity.type
_entity.pdbx_description
1 polymer ?
#
loop_
_entity_poly.entity_id
_entity_poly.type
_entity_poly.pdbx_seq_one_letter_code
_entity_poly.pdbx_strand_id
1 'polypeptide(L)'
;MAGLGGGYFYAAASEAWLGFLYLTLVSGFAMMLLSIWSDGIWLVQLRGQAILLKVVLLIMILLYPDLKALLLVVVIVISGLISHAPGNVRYYSVFHRRRIDFL
;
A
#
# COMPACT_ATOMS: atom_id res chain seq x y z
N MET A 1 -10.43 -1.87 -2.03
CA MET A 1 -9.87 -2.50 -3.25
C MET A 1 -10.94 -3.01 -4.21
N ALA A 2 -11.95 -3.79 -3.80
CA ALA A 2 -12.97 -4.32 -4.72
C ALA A 2 -13.70 -3.25 -5.58
N GLY A 3 -14.05 -2.09 -4.99
CA GLY A 3 -14.68 -0.98 -5.72
C GLY A 3 -13.78 -0.28 -6.76
N LEU A 4 -12.45 -0.39 -6.64
CA LEU A 4 -11.51 0.13 -7.65
C LEU A 4 -11.57 -0.71 -8.94
N GLY A 5 -11.92 -2.00 -8.86
CA GLY A 5 -12.06 -2.85 -10.04
C GLY A 5 -13.17 -2.41 -11.00
N GLY A 6 -14.19 -1.71 -10.48
CA GLY A 6 -15.37 -1.28 -11.24
C GLY A 6 -15.08 -0.25 -12.33
N GLY A 7 -14.08 0.62 -12.15
CA GLY A 7 -13.60 1.55 -13.19
C GLY A 7 -12.53 0.96 -14.12
N TYR A 8 -12.09 -0.27 -13.86
CA TYR A 8 -10.89 -0.88 -14.46
C TYR A 8 -11.21 -2.07 -15.37
N PHE A 9 -12.21 -2.88 -15.03
CA PHE A 9 -12.70 -3.99 -15.89
C PHE A 9 -14.03 -3.67 -16.57
N TYR A 10 -14.76 -2.69 -16.07
CA TYR A 10 -15.90 -2.07 -16.73
C TYR A 10 -15.53 -0.61 -17.02
N ALA A 11 -15.92 -0.09 -18.18
CA ALA A 11 -15.75 1.31 -18.55
C ALA A 11 -16.69 2.23 -17.73
N ALA A 12 -16.72 2.05 -16.40
CA ALA A 12 -17.53 2.84 -15.50
C ALA A 12 -16.98 4.27 -15.46
N ALA A 13 -17.91 5.23 -15.41
CA ALA A 13 -17.59 6.65 -15.34
C ALA A 13 -16.59 6.96 -14.21
N SER A 14 -15.70 7.91 -14.47
CA SER A 14 -14.62 8.31 -13.55
C SER A 14 -15.11 8.66 -12.14
N GLU A 15 -16.33 9.18 -12.02
CA GLU A 15 -16.90 9.55 -10.72
C GLU A 15 -17.12 8.34 -9.80
N ALA A 16 -17.37 7.15 -10.34
CA ALA A 16 -17.73 5.97 -9.55
C ALA A 16 -16.54 5.35 -8.79
N TRP A 17 -15.31 5.47 -9.29
CA TRP A 17 -14.13 4.80 -8.72
C TRP A 17 -13.14 5.74 -8.05
N LEU A 18 -13.11 7.03 -8.42
CA LEU A 18 -12.23 8.01 -7.80
C LEU A 18 -12.53 8.20 -6.30
N GLY A 19 -13.79 8.16 -5.89
CA GLY A 19 -14.17 8.21 -4.48
C GLY A 19 -13.53 7.08 -3.66
N PHE A 20 -13.53 5.86 -4.20
CA PHE A 20 -12.87 4.72 -3.55
C PHE A 20 -11.34 4.85 -3.52
N LEU A 21 -10.75 5.48 -4.56
CA LEU A 21 -9.30 5.75 -4.58
C LEU A 21 -8.93 6.74 -3.49
N TYR A 22 -9.65 7.87 -3.38
CA TYR A 22 -9.42 8.86 -2.33
C TYR A 22 -9.62 8.28 -0.94
N LEU A 23 -10.70 7.52 -0.71
CA LEU A 23 -10.92 6.85 0.58
C LEU A 23 -9.79 5.88 0.93
N THR A 24 -9.30 5.10 -0.05
CA THR A 24 -8.19 4.16 0.15
C THR A 24 -6.89 4.90 0.46
N LEU A 25 -6.60 5.99 -0.26
CA LEU A 25 -5.43 6.82 -0.02
C LEU A 25 -5.47 7.49 1.36
N VAL A 26 -6.57 8.16 1.70
CA VAL A 26 -6.73 8.88 2.98
C VAL A 26 -6.66 7.92 4.16
N SER A 27 -7.41 6.82 4.13
CA SER A 27 -7.37 5.82 5.22
C SER A 27 -6.00 5.14 5.33
N GLY A 28 -5.37 4.79 4.20
CA GLY A 28 -4.03 4.22 4.18
C GLY A 28 -2.97 5.17 4.74
N PHE A 29 -3.03 6.45 4.37
CA PHE A 29 -2.13 7.48 4.87
C PHE A 29 -2.33 7.73 6.36
N ALA A 30 -3.58 7.81 6.83
CA ALA A 30 -3.89 7.95 8.26
C ALA A 30 -3.33 6.78 9.08
N MET A 31 -3.54 5.54 8.62
CA MET A 31 -2.98 4.34 9.29
C MET A 31 -1.45 4.34 9.29
N MET A 32 -0.82 4.83 8.22
CA MET A 32 0.63 5.00 8.15
C MET A 32 1.13 6.01 9.16
N LEU A 33 0.52 7.20 9.25
CA LEU A 33 0.91 8.22 10.24
C LEU A 33 0.75 7.71 11.68
N LEU A 34 -0.34 7.02 11.99
CA LEU A 34 -0.55 6.40 13.30
C LEU A 34 0.51 5.35 13.61
N SER A 35 0.92 4.56 12.62
CA SER A 35 1.97 3.55 12.78
C SER A 35 3.33 4.21 13.05
N ILE A 36 3.67 5.28 12.33
CA ILE A 36 4.90 6.05 12.53
C ILE A 36 4.92 6.71 13.90
N TRP A 37 3.80 7.28 14.34
CA TRP A 37 3.68 7.92 15.64
C TRP A 37 3.78 6.93 16.81
N SER A 38 3.22 5.73 16.63
CA SER A 38 3.23 4.69 17.67
C SER A 38 4.58 3.97 17.77
N ASP A 39 5.22 3.70 16.64
CA ASP A 39 6.47 2.94 16.57
C ASP A 39 7.29 3.36 15.34
N GLY A 40 8.26 4.26 15.54
CA GLY A 40 9.12 4.76 14.46
C GLY A 40 9.96 3.68 13.77
N ILE A 41 10.20 2.54 14.42
CA ILE A 41 10.92 1.40 13.83
C ILE A 41 10.14 0.80 12.65
N TRP A 42 8.82 0.95 12.65
CA TRP A 42 7.97 0.54 11.55
C TRP A 42 8.48 1.04 10.19
N LEU A 43 9.07 2.24 10.14
CA LEU A 43 9.66 2.79 8.91
C LEU A 43 10.79 1.93 8.35
N VAL A 44 11.57 1.24 9.18
CA VAL A 44 12.70 0.43 8.72
C VAL A 44 12.35 -1.06 8.56
N GLN A 45 11.15 -1.48 8.96
CA GLN A 45 10.64 -2.85 8.82
C GLN A 45 10.02 -3.06 7.42
N LEU A 46 10.15 -4.28 6.87
CA LEU A 46 9.59 -4.64 5.57
C LEU A 46 8.07 -4.39 5.48
N ARG A 47 7.33 -4.62 6.57
CA ARG A 47 5.89 -4.34 6.59
C ARG A 47 5.58 -2.86 6.33
N GLY A 48 6.38 -1.94 6.87
CA GLY A 48 6.18 -0.51 6.71
C GLY A 48 6.62 -0.02 5.33
N GLN A 49 7.77 -0.53 4.87
CA GLN A 49 8.27 -0.29 3.52
C GLN A 49 7.26 -0.73 2.44
N ALA A 50 6.63 -1.88 2.62
CA ALA A 50 5.58 -2.33 1.71
C ALA A 50 4.34 -1.43 1.69
N ILE A 51 3.97 -0.85 2.83
CA ILE A 51 2.85 0.10 2.90
C ILE A 51 3.21 1.42 2.24
N LEU A 52 4.41 1.96 2.51
CA LEU A 52 4.95 3.15 1.86
C LEU A 52 4.96 3.00 0.33
N LEU A 53 5.49 1.88 -0.16
CA LEU A 53 5.53 1.56 -1.59
C LEU A 53 4.11 1.52 -2.19
N LYS A 54 3.14 0.89 -1.51
CA LYS A 54 1.75 0.87 -1.99
C LYS A 54 1.13 2.27 -2.07
N VAL A 55 1.37 3.13 -1.08
CA VAL A 55 0.87 4.51 -1.11
C VAL A 55 1.46 5.27 -2.30
N VAL A 56 2.76 5.14 -2.56
CA VAL A 56 3.41 5.74 -3.74
C VAL A 56 2.80 5.22 -5.03
N LEU A 57 2.59 3.91 -5.16
CA LEU A 57 1.98 3.31 -6.34
C LEU A 57 0.53 3.78 -6.55
N LEU A 58 -0.25 3.95 -5.48
CA LEU A 58 -1.62 4.48 -5.57
C LEU A 58 -1.63 5.97 -5.98
N ILE A 59 -0.64 6.76 -5.57
CA ILE A 59 -0.48 8.14 -6.06
C ILE A 59 -0.07 8.13 -7.53
N MET A 60 0.82 7.23 -7.94
CA MET A 60 1.23 7.09 -9.35
C MET A 60 0.06 6.76 -10.30
N ILE A 61 -1.01 6.12 -9.82
CA ILE A 61 -2.23 5.90 -10.61
C ILE A 61 -2.85 7.24 -11.06
N LEU A 62 -2.77 8.28 -10.23
CA LEU A 62 -3.27 9.62 -10.56
C LEU A 62 -2.36 10.34 -11.56
N LEU A 63 -1.06 10.09 -11.50
CA LEU A 63 -0.05 10.75 -12.35
C LEU A 63 0.12 10.07 -13.71
N TYR A 64 -0.06 8.75 -13.77
CA TYR A 64 0.16 7.92 -14.95
C TYR A 64 -1.10 7.09 -15.26
N PRO A 65 -2.17 7.72 -15.78
CA PRO A 65 -3.43 7.03 -16.04
C PRO A 65 -3.30 5.89 -17.06
N ASP A 66 -2.29 5.92 -17.93
CA ASP A 66 -2.03 4.84 -18.90
C ASP A 66 -1.52 3.54 -18.24
N LEU A 67 -0.82 3.67 -17.10
CA LEU A 67 -0.26 2.54 -16.36
C LEU A 67 -1.15 2.08 -15.20
N LYS A 68 -2.32 2.69 -15.02
CA LYS A 68 -3.22 2.47 -13.88
C LYS A 68 -3.46 1.00 -13.58
N ALA A 69 -3.74 0.18 -14.61
CA ALA A 69 -4.08 -1.23 -14.44
C ALA A 69 -2.89 -2.04 -13.91
N LEU A 70 -1.71 -1.81 -14.49
CA LEU A 70 -0.47 -2.44 -14.05
C LEU A 70 -0.16 -2.04 -12.60
N LEU A 71 -0.25 -0.75 -12.27
CA LEU A 71 0.00 -0.24 -10.93
C LEU A 71 -0.95 -0.87 -9.90
N LEU A 72 -2.25 -0.99 -10.20
CA LEU A 72 -3.23 -1.60 -9.31
C LEU A 72 -2.94 -3.10 -9.09
N VAL A 73 -2.58 -3.84 -10.14
CA VAL A 73 -2.20 -5.25 -10.04
C VAL A 73 -0.96 -5.40 -9.14
N VAL A 74 0.06 -4.58 -9.34
CA VAL A 74 1.26 -4.58 -8.49
C VAL A 74 0.91 -4.31 -7.02
N VAL A 75 0.04 -3.33 -6.74
CA VAL A 75 -0.45 -3.05 -5.38
C VAL A 75 -1.15 -4.25 -4.77
N ILE A 76 -2.01 -4.95 -5.53
CA ILE A 76 -2.73 -6.15 -5.07
C ILE A 76 -1.74 -7.28 -4.76
N VAL A 77 -0.79 -7.54 -5.66
CA VAL A 77 0.23 -8.58 -5.48
C VAL A 77 1.07 -8.32 -4.22
N ILE A 78 1.59 -7.09 -4.05
CA ILE A 78 2.33 -6.71 -2.85
C ILE A 78 1.46 -6.92 -1.60
N SER A 79 0.17 -6.55 -1.67
CA SER A 79 -0.74 -6.73 -0.55
C SER A 79 -0.94 -8.19 -0.19
N GLY A 80 -1.13 -9.08 -1.17
CA GLY A 80 -1.25 -10.52 -0.92
C GLY A 80 0.01 -11.10 -0.29
N LEU A 81 1.17 -10.80 -0.86
CA LEU A 81 2.46 -11.32 -0.39
C LEU A 81 2.75 -10.89 1.06
N ILE A 82 2.55 -9.62 1.39
CA ILE A 82 2.89 -9.08 2.71
C ILE A 82 1.85 -9.48 3.77
N SER A 83 0.58 -9.66 3.40
CA SER A 83 -0.45 -10.14 4.31
C SER A 83 -0.23 -11.60 4.74
N HIS A 84 0.33 -12.43 3.85
CA HIS A 84 0.69 -13.82 4.16
C HIS A 84 2.13 -14.00 4.64
N ALA A 85 2.93 -12.93 4.66
CA ALA A 85 4.31 -13.01 5.09
C ALA A 85 4.40 -13.37 6.58
N PRO A 86 5.24 -14.36 6.95
CA PRO A 86 5.45 -14.72 8.35
C PRO A 86 6.08 -13.56 9.13
N GLY A 87 5.92 -13.55 10.45
CA GLY A 87 6.37 -12.44 11.31
C GLY A 87 7.86 -12.12 11.14
N ASN A 88 8.71 -13.14 10.99
CA ASN A 88 10.15 -12.96 10.72
C ASN A 88 10.45 -12.14 9.46
N VAL A 89 9.60 -12.19 8.43
CA VAL A 89 9.71 -11.36 7.22
C VAL A 89 9.14 -9.97 7.49
N ARG A 90 7.94 -9.88 8.10
CA ARG A 90 7.25 -8.60 8.34
C ARG A 90 8.07 -7.64 9.21
N TYR A 91 8.72 -8.16 10.24
CA TYR A 91 9.55 -7.40 11.19
C TYR A 91 11.04 -7.36 10.81
N TYR A 92 11.41 -7.89 9.64
CA TYR A 92 12.78 -7.79 9.14
C TYR A 92 13.10 -6.35 8.73
N SER A 93 14.25 -5.84 9.17
CA SER A 93 14.78 -4.57 8.71
C SER A 93 15.84 -4.79 7.65
N VAL A 94 15.63 -4.23 6.45
CA VAL A 94 16.59 -4.30 5.34
C VAL A 94 17.89 -3.55 5.69
N PHE A 95 17.77 -2.44 6.40
CA PHE A 95 18.90 -1.60 6.80
C PHE A 95 19.78 -2.28 7.86
N HIS A 96 19.17 -2.91 8.86
CA HIS A 96 19.91 -3.58 9.95
C HIS A 96 20.19 -5.06 9.67
N ARG A 97 19.65 -5.60 8.57
CA ARG A 97 19.74 -7.00 8.13
C ARG A 97 19.32 -8.03 9.18
N ARG A 98 18.43 -7.64 10.10
CA ARG A 98 17.91 -8.48 11.18
C ARG A 98 16.45 -8.18 11.48
N ARG A 99 15.78 -9.09 12.19
CA ARG A 99 14.45 -8.83 12.77
C ARG A 99 14.58 -7.78 13.88
N ILE A 100 13.69 -6.80 13.87
CA ILE A 100 13.58 -5.80 14.93
C ILE A 100 12.10 -5.73 15.29
N ASP A 101 11.75 -6.20 16.48
CA ASP A 101 10.34 -6.27 16.90
C ASP A 101 9.91 -4.98 17.59
N PHE A 102 10.75 -4.45 18.51
CA PHE A 102 10.51 -3.25 19.31
C PHE A 102 11.88 -2.59 19.66
N LEU A 103 11.85 -1.35 20.15
CA LEU A 103 13.01 -0.65 20.74
C LEU A 103 13.29 -1.18 22.15
#